data_AF-A0A1Y4CFZ1-F1
#
_entry.id   AF-A0A1Y4CFZ1-F1
#
_cell.length_a   1.000
_cell.length_b   1.000
_cell.length_c   1.000
_cell.angle_alpha   90.00
_cell.angle_beta   90.00
_cell.angle_gamma   90.00
#
_symmetry.space_group_name_H-M   'P 1'
#
loop_
_entity.id
_entity.type
_entity.pdbx_description
1 polymer ?
#
loop_
_entity_poly.entity_id
_entity_poly.type
_entity_poly.pdbx_seq_one_letter_code
_entity_poly.pdbx_strand_id
1 'polypeptide(L)'
;MELEEIKRLPFVVKAYQHLYPNYSTCGICGLPWAVCKPKFIELDDSQGTFSVCEHCWNKATLSELMRVHTATYIWQCHSMTKEEIAQFIKERPLEYVLKCVREEYFKHNNQKQ
;
A
#
# COMPACT_ATOMS: atom_id res chain seq x y z
N MET A 1 24.43 -8.16 -3.75
CA MET A 1 23.17 -7.63 -3.17
C MET A 1 22.41 -6.98 -4.30
N GLU A 2 21.18 -7.40 -4.57
CA GLU A 2 20.39 -6.82 -5.66
C GLU A 2 20.06 -5.35 -5.38
N LEU A 3 20.01 -4.52 -6.43
CA LEU A 3 19.78 -3.08 -6.33
C LEU A 3 18.51 -2.75 -5.52
N GLU A 4 17.47 -3.55 -5.65
CA GLU A 4 16.23 -3.40 -4.90
C GLU A 4 16.43 -3.61 -3.39
N GLU A 5 17.28 -4.55 -2.97
CA GLU A 5 17.60 -4.69 -1.54
C GLU A 5 18.38 -3.47 -1.01
N ILE A 6 19.32 -2.95 -1.80
CA ILE A 6 20.12 -1.78 -1.43
C ILE A 6 19.23 -0.56 -1.20
N LYS A 7 18.25 -0.31 -2.08
CA LYS A 7 17.28 0.80 -1.93
C LYS A 7 16.52 0.74 -0.60
N ARG A 8 16.36 -0.45 -0.03
CA ARG A 8 15.57 -0.71 1.19
C ARG A 8 16.41 -0.71 2.47
N LEU A 9 17.71 -0.47 2.36
CA LEU A 9 18.54 -0.21 3.54
C LEU A 9 18.05 1.08 4.24
N PRO A 10 17.93 1.09 5.58
CA PRO A 10 17.31 2.21 6.30
C PRO A 10 17.88 3.60 5.96
N PHE A 11 19.21 3.71 5.83
CA PHE A 11 19.87 4.98 5.49
C PHE A 11 19.58 5.42 4.04
N VAL A 12 19.43 4.47 3.11
CA VAL A 12 19.11 4.75 1.70
C VAL A 12 17.65 5.20 1.57
N VAL A 13 16.73 4.54 2.29
CA VAL A 13 15.32 4.96 2.37
C VAL A 13 15.23 6.39 2.89
N LYS A 14 15.98 6.71 3.96
CA LYS A 14 16.01 8.07 4.52
C LYS A 14 16.55 9.10 3.52
N ALA A 15 17.58 8.76 2.75
CA ALA A 15 18.07 9.63 1.68
C ALA A 15 16.98 9.89 0.63
N TYR A 16 16.27 8.85 0.17
CA TYR A 16 15.16 9.01 -0.77
C TYR A 16 14.01 9.86 -0.20
N GLN A 17 13.66 9.70 1.08
CA GLN A 17 12.63 10.55 1.71
C GLN A 17 13.01 12.03 1.72
N HIS A 18 14.30 12.37 1.84
CA HIS A 18 14.77 13.76 1.73
C HIS A 18 14.75 14.28 0.28
N LEU A 19 15.06 13.42 -0.69
CA LEU A 19 15.04 13.78 -2.11
C LEU A 19 13.61 13.94 -2.66
N TYR A 20 12.64 13.21 -2.09
CA TYR A 20 11.24 13.19 -2.52
C TYR A 20 10.28 13.50 -1.36
N PRO A 21 10.38 14.68 -0.72
CA PRO A 21 9.68 14.98 0.54
C PRO A 21 8.16 15.07 0.40
N ASN A 22 7.66 15.35 -0.81
CA ASN A 22 6.23 15.52 -1.08
C ASN A 22 5.55 14.22 -1.56
N TYR A 23 6.30 13.12 -1.68
CA TYR A 23 5.75 11.84 -2.08
C TYR A 23 5.42 11.00 -0.85
N SER A 24 4.20 10.47 -0.79
CA SER A 24 3.86 9.38 0.11
C SER A 24 4.75 8.16 -0.15
N THR A 25 4.77 7.25 0.83
CA THR A 25 5.73 6.14 0.85
C THR A 25 5.05 4.79 0.98
N CYS A 26 5.74 3.74 0.56
CA CYS A 26 5.39 2.36 0.88
C CYS A 26 5.25 2.16 2.40
N GLY A 27 4.11 1.64 2.85
CA GLY A 27 3.82 1.41 4.26
C GLY A 27 4.63 0.29 4.91
N ILE A 28 5.48 -0.42 4.15
CA ILE A 28 6.42 -1.43 4.66
C ILE A 28 7.86 -0.92 4.61
N CYS A 29 8.39 -0.63 3.41
CA CYS A 29 9.81 -0.26 3.27
C CYS A 29 10.09 1.24 3.38
N GLY A 30 9.07 2.10 3.42
CA GLY A 30 9.24 3.55 3.53
C GLY A 30 9.80 4.23 2.27
N LEU A 31 10.02 3.51 1.17
CA LEU A 31 10.44 4.13 -0.09
C LEU A 31 9.32 5.03 -0.64
N PRO A 32 9.65 6.25 -1.12
CA PRO A 32 8.69 7.11 -1.81
C PRO A 32 8.13 6.46 -3.07
N TRP A 33 6.89 6.80 -3.43
CA TRP A 33 6.27 6.32 -4.67
C TRP A 33 7.00 6.78 -5.94
N ALA A 34 7.79 7.85 -5.87
CA ALA A 34 8.68 8.26 -6.96
C ALA A 34 9.82 7.26 -7.23
N VAL A 35 10.14 6.38 -6.27
CA VAL A 35 11.30 5.49 -6.29
C VAL A 35 10.90 4.03 -6.46
N CYS A 36 9.69 3.66 -6.08
CA CYS A 36 9.19 2.29 -6.13
C CYS A 36 7.80 2.20 -6.76
N LYS A 37 7.56 1.11 -7.49
CA LYS A 37 6.28 0.89 -8.16
C LYS A 37 5.21 0.44 -7.15
N PRO A 38 4.08 1.16 -7.02
CA PRO A 38 3.00 0.74 -6.14
C PRO A 38 2.35 -0.55 -6.65
N LYS A 39 1.98 -1.46 -5.74
CA LYS A 39 1.08 -2.56 -6.06
C LYS A 39 -0.34 -2.04 -5.98
N PHE A 40 -0.97 -1.86 -7.14
CA PHE A 40 -2.36 -1.50 -7.25
C PHE A 40 -3.25 -2.71 -7.00
N ILE A 41 -4.32 -2.50 -6.24
CA ILE A 41 -5.37 -3.47 -5.95
C ILE A 41 -6.68 -2.83 -6.41
N GLU A 42 -7.30 -3.46 -7.38
CA GLU A 42 -8.60 -3.04 -7.90
C GLU A 42 -9.69 -3.29 -6.85
N LEU A 43 -10.52 -2.28 -6.63
CA LEU A 43 -11.71 -2.39 -5.79
C LEU A 43 -12.94 -2.58 -6.69
N ASP A 44 -13.12 -1.69 -7.65
CA ASP A 44 -14.15 -1.74 -8.69
C ASP A 44 -13.57 -1.27 -10.04
N ASP A 45 -14.40 -1.26 -11.10
CA ASP A 45 -14.01 -0.89 -12.48
C ASP A 45 -13.38 0.51 -12.62
N SER A 46 -13.50 1.36 -11.60
CA SER A 46 -13.03 2.76 -11.60
C SER A 46 -12.09 3.11 -10.43
N GLN A 47 -11.98 2.24 -9.43
CA GLN A 47 -11.30 2.53 -8.17
C GLN A 47 -10.31 1.45 -7.78
N GLY A 48 -9.28 1.87 -7.05
CA GLY A 48 -8.39 0.94 -6.38
C GLY A 48 -7.68 1.55 -5.19
N THR A 49 -6.87 0.72 -4.55
CA THR A 49 -6.04 1.10 -3.42
C THR A 49 -4.61 0.63 -3.63
N PHE A 50 -3.67 1.35 -3.04
CA PHE A 50 -2.28 0.93 -2.93
C PHE A 50 -1.71 1.43 -1.60
N SER A 51 -1.01 0.53 -0.92
CA SER A 51 -0.38 0.82 0.37
C SER A 51 1.05 0.28 0.47
N VAL A 52 1.44 -0.57 -0.47
CA VAL A 52 2.76 -1.20 -0.54
C VAL A 52 3.29 -1.21 -1.98
N CYS A 53 4.61 -1.31 -2.13
CA CYS A 53 5.24 -1.52 -3.44
C CYS A 53 5.22 -3.01 -3.85
N GLU A 54 5.37 -3.31 -5.14
CA GLU A 54 5.36 -4.69 -5.67
C GLU A 54 6.38 -5.61 -4.97
N HIS A 55 7.58 -5.10 -4.67
CA HIS A 55 8.59 -5.87 -3.95
C HIS A 55 8.13 -6.28 -2.55
N CYS A 56 7.52 -5.35 -1.81
CA CYS A 56 7.02 -5.64 -0.46
C CYS A 56 5.79 -6.56 -0.52
N TRP A 57 4.92 -6.38 -1.52
CA TRP A 57 3.79 -7.27 -1.76
C TRP A 57 4.23 -8.73 -1.91
N ASN A 58 5.29 -8.97 -2.69
CA ASN A 58 5.76 -10.32 -3.01
C ASN A 58 6.40 -11.05 -1.82
N LYS A 59 6.76 -10.33 -0.77
CA LYS A 59 7.48 -10.86 0.41
C LYS A 59 6.65 -10.83 1.69
N ALA A 60 5.71 -9.91 1.79
CA ALA A 60 4.91 -9.72 2.99
C ALA A 60 3.92 -10.87 3.19
N THR A 61 3.63 -11.16 4.45
CA THR A 61 2.53 -12.03 4.84
C THR A 61 1.19 -11.33 4.63
N LEU A 62 0.11 -12.11 4.49
CA LEU A 62 -1.25 -11.57 4.45
C LEU A 62 -1.54 -10.65 5.65
N SER A 63 -1.09 -11.04 6.86
CA SER A 63 -1.30 -10.24 8.08
C SER A 63 -0.65 -8.85 8.00
N GLU A 64 0.59 -8.77 7.50
CA GLU A 64 1.28 -7.50 7.30
C GLU A 64 0.56 -6.62 6.28
N LEU A 65 0.08 -7.21 5.18
CA LEU A 65 -0.68 -6.49 4.16
C LEU A 65 -2.00 -5.95 4.73
N MET A 66 -2.77 -6.76 5.46
CA MET A 66 -4.01 -6.32 6.11
C MET A 66 -3.74 -5.12 7.04
N ARG A 67 -2.68 -5.19 7.86
CA ARG A 67 -2.31 -4.11 8.78
C ARG A 67 -1.98 -2.82 8.05
N VAL A 68 -1.17 -2.89 6.99
CA VAL A 68 -0.72 -1.70 6.25
C VAL A 68 -1.84 -1.06 5.45
N HIS A 69 -2.72 -1.86 4.84
CA HIS A 69 -3.92 -1.34 4.16
C HIS A 69 -4.90 -0.71 5.16
N THR A 70 -5.07 -1.29 6.35
CA THR A 70 -5.89 -0.70 7.43
C THR A 70 -5.33 0.65 7.88
N ALA A 71 -4.01 0.73 8.11
CA ALA A 71 -3.37 1.98 8.50
C ALA A 71 -3.51 3.06 7.42
N THR A 72 -3.37 2.68 6.14
CA THR A 72 -3.55 3.59 5.00
C THR A 72 -4.99 4.10 4.91
N TYR A 73 -5.97 3.21 5.09
CA TYR A 73 -7.38 3.57 5.09
C TYR A 73 -7.70 4.59 6.20
N ILE A 74 -7.22 4.34 7.43
CA ILE A 74 -7.40 5.27 8.56
C ILE A 74 -6.73 6.63 8.27
N TRP A 75 -5.52 6.61 7.70
CA TRP A 75 -4.81 7.83 7.33
C TRP A 75 -5.56 8.64 6.27
N GLN A 76 -6.17 7.98 5.27
CA GLN A 76 -7.01 8.64 4.27
C GLN A 76 -8.25 9.29 4.91
N CYS A 77 -8.87 8.64 5.89
CA CYS A 77 -9.97 9.26 6.63
C CYS A 77 -9.51 10.52 7.38
N HIS A 78 -8.31 10.53 7.96
CA HIS A 78 -7.80 11.69 8.69
C HIS A 78 -7.46 12.89 7.80
N SER A 79 -7.28 12.71 6.50
CA SER A 79 -7.02 13.80 5.56
C SER A 79 -8.29 14.41 4.96
N MET A 80 -9.46 13.99 5.41
CA MET A 80 -10.78 14.36 4.87
C MET A 80 -11.64 15.10 5.91
N THR A 81 -12.64 15.85 5.42
CA THR A 81 -13.72 16.41 6.23
C THR A 81 -14.68 15.32 6.72
N LYS A 82 -15.56 15.63 7.69
CA LYS A 82 -16.49 14.64 8.25
C LYS A 82 -17.48 14.11 7.22
N GLU A 83 -17.97 14.99 6.35
CA GLU A 83 -18.90 14.67 5.27
C GLU A 83 -18.22 13.76 4.24
N GLU A 84 -16.98 14.07 3.87
CA GLU A 84 -16.17 13.24 2.96
C GLU A 84 -15.86 11.87 3.57
N ILE A 85 -15.54 11.79 4.87
CA ILE A 85 -15.32 10.51 5.56
C ILE A 85 -16.58 9.63 5.50
N ALA A 86 -17.75 10.20 5.75
CA ALA A 86 -19.01 9.45 5.72
C ALA A 86 -19.27 8.87 4.32
N GLN A 87 -19.04 9.68 3.27
CA GLN A 87 -19.18 9.21 1.89
C GLN A 87 -18.11 8.18 1.52
N PHE A 88 -16.85 8.42 1.90
CA PHE A 88 -15.72 7.52 1.69
C PHE A 88 -16.00 6.13 2.29
N ILE A 89 -16.42 6.08 3.56
CA ILE A 89 -16.72 4.80 4.24
C ILE A 89 -17.91 4.10 3.59
N LYS A 90 -18.92 4.86 3.13
CA LYS A 90 -20.10 4.31 2.47
C LYS A 90 -19.75 3.69 1.11
N GLU A 91 -18.91 4.34 0.31
CA GLU A 91 -18.53 3.88 -1.03
C GLU A 91 -17.57 2.70 -0.98
N ARG A 92 -16.64 2.71 -0.01
CA ARG A 92 -15.58 1.71 0.11
C ARG A 92 -15.36 1.31 1.55
N PRO A 93 -16.28 0.53 2.15
CA PRO A 93 -16.11 0.06 3.53
C PRO A 93 -14.77 -0.66 3.73
N LEU A 94 -14.12 -0.46 4.87
CA LEU A 94 -12.81 -1.08 5.16
C LEU A 94 -12.83 -2.60 4.97
N GLU A 95 -13.91 -3.27 5.39
CA GLU A 95 -14.08 -4.72 5.23
C GLU A 95 -14.03 -5.15 3.76
N TYR A 96 -14.63 -4.35 2.87
CA TYR A 96 -14.61 -4.59 1.43
C TYR A 96 -13.20 -4.39 0.86
N VAL A 97 -12.52 -3.31 1.23
CA VAL A 97 -11.13 -3.06 0.84
C VAL A 97 -10.21 -4.22 1.25
N LEU A 98 -10.32 -4.68 2.51
CA LEU A 98 -9.51 -5.79 3.03
C LEU A 98 -9.86 -7.13 2.36
N LYS A 99 -11.12 -7.34 1.98
CA LYS A 99 -11.53 -8.50 1.18
C LYS A 99 -10.83 -8.50 -0.18
N CYS A 100 -10.83 -7.39 -0.91
CA CYS A 100 -10.13 -7.28 -2.21
C CYS A 100 -8.63 -7.54 -2.07
N VAL A 101 -7.98 -6.97 -1.03
CA VAL A 101 -6.55 -7.22 -0.75
C VAL A 101 -6.29 -8.71 -0.49
N ARG A 102 -7.15 -9.36 0.28
CA ARG A 102 -7.04 -10.80 0.58
C ARG A 102 -7.17 -11.65 -0.68
N GLU A 103 -8.17 -11.36 -1.52
CA GLU A 103 -8.40 -12.08 -2.76
C GLU A 103 -7.22 -11.93 -3.73
N GLU A 104 -6.69 -10.70 -3.87
CA GLU A 104 -5.50 -10.44 -4.69
C GLU A 104 -4.27 -11.17 -4.18
N TYR A 105 -4.07 -11.25 -2.87
CA TYR A 105 -2.98 -12.01 -2.26
C TYR A 105 -3.06 -13.50 -2.60
N PHE A 106 -4.26 -14.10 -2.52
CA PHE A 106 -4.44 -15.50 -2.86
C PHE A 106 -4.33 -15.78 -4.36
N LYS A 107 -4.82 -14.88 -5.22
CA LYS A 107 -4.59 -14.99 -6.69
C LYS A 107 -3.10 -15.07 -7.00
N HIS A 108 -2.29 -14.19 -6.41
CA HIS A 108 -0.87 -14.13 -6.67
C HIS A 108 -0.09 -15.33 -6.08
N ASN A 109 -0.52 -15.87 -4.93
CA ASN A 109 0.15 -17.02 -4.32
C ASN A 109 -0.29 -18.37 -4.89
N ASN A 110 -1.53 -18.49 -5.40
CA ASN A 110 -1.98 -19.69 -6.12
C ASN A 110 -1.28 -19.83 -7.49
N GLN A 111 -0.76 -18.75 -8.06
CA GLN A 111 0.04 -18.77 -9.29
C GLN A 111 1.52 -19.15 -9.07
N LYS A 112 1.95 -19.33 -7.81
CA LYS A 112 3.31 -19.76 -7.45
C LYS A 112 3.41 -21.27 -7.17
N GLN A 113 2.29 -22.00 -7.26
CA GLN A 113 2.23 -23.47 -7.28
C GLN A 113 2.27 -23.98 -8.71
#